data_AF-A0A5N8VNY3-F1
#
_entry.id   AF-A0A5N8VNY3-F1
#
_cell.length_a   1.000
_cell.length_b   1.000
_cell.length_c   1.000
_cell.angle_alpha   90.00
_cell.angle_beta   90.00
_cell.angle_gamma   90.00
#
_symmetry.space_group_name_H-M   'P 1'
#
loop_
_entity.id
_entity.type
_entity.pdbx_description
1 polymer ?
#
loop_
_entity_poly.entity_id
_entity_poly.type
_entity_poly.pdbx_seq_one_letter_code
_entity_poly.pdbx_strand_id
1 'polypeptide(L)'
;MDYELTSAETESGLDRFVRDLALCLSVHRDRSPALVWPDGIDAVVAGADAELPGLTTALGALLGSEVTSSSVALPVGGRSERNTAGTDLVLLPVKGSCGGRVEPVSPGQGRAVLEHVLELRLRVGEALYVPRGFVYTLDFVHTPCTLQVLALHPSSW
;
A
#
# COMPACT_ATOMS: atom_id res chain seq x y z
N MET A 1 -12.86 -0.61 -25.88
CA MET A 1 -13.83 0.33 -25.28
C MET A 1 -13.07 1.01 -24.16
N ASP A 2 -12.57 2.21 -24.42
CA ASP A 2 -11.91 3.01 -23.40
C ASP A 2 -13.02 3.72 -22.62
N TYR A 3 -13.26 3.27 -21.39
CA TYR A 3 -14.26 3.86 -20.51
C TYR A 3 -13.60 5.05 -19.81
N GLU A 4 -13.93 6.27 -20.23
CA GLU A 4 -13.56 7.47 -19.48
C GLU A 4 -14.47 7.58 -18.25
N LEU A 5 -13.90 7.41 -17.06
CA LEU A 5 -14.58 7.67 -15.80
C LEU A 5 -14.93 9.16 -15.71
N THR A 6 -16.17 9.45 -15.31
CA THR A 6 -16.54 10.84 -15.02
C THR A 6 -15.87 11.32 -13.74
N SER A 7 -15.53 12.61 -13.62
CA SER A 7 -14.84 13.15 -12.45
C SER A 7 -15.58 12.86 -11.12
N ALA A 8 -16.91 12.84 -11.14
CA ALA A 8 -17.74 12.51 -9.98
C ALA A 8 -17.62 11.03 -9.56
N GLU A 9 -17.50 10.10 -10.52
CA GLU A 9 -17.26 8.69 -10.22
C GLU A 9 -15.87 8.48 -9.62
N THR A 10 -14.85 9.17 -10.15
CA THR A 10 -13.48 9.15 -9.62
C THR A 10 -13.42 9.66 -8.18
N GLU A 11 -14.09 10.77 -7.87
CA GLU A 11 -14.18 11.30 -6.49
C GLU A 11 -14.87 10.32 -5.55
N SER A 12 -15.99 9.72 -5.98
CA SER A 12 -16.72 8.73 -5.17
C SER A 12 -15.91 7.44 -4.94
N GLY A 13 -15.12 7.03 -5.94
CA GLY A 13 -14.23 5.87 -5.85
C GLY A 13 -13.08 6.13 -4.90
N LEU A 14 -12.48 7.32 -4.97
CA LEU A 14 -11.41 7.72 -4.06
C LEU A 14 -11.88 7.76 -2.59
N ASP A 15 -13.07 8.30 -2.32
CA ASP A 15 -13.61 8.34 -0.94
C ASP A 15 -13.81 6.93 -0.37
N ARG A 16 -14.37 5.98 -1.15
CA ARG A 16 -14.51 4.58 -0.72
C ARG A 16 -13.15 3.94 -0.45
N PHE A 17 -12.23 4.14 -1.38
CA PHE A 17 -10.88 3.61 -1.28
C PHE A 17 -10.17 4.08 0.01
N VAL A 18 -10.25 5.38 0.29
CA VAL A 18 -9.65 6.00 1.48
C VAL A 18 -10.28 5.45 2.76
N ARG A 19 -11.61 5.27 2.79
CA ARG A 19 -12.31 4.73 3.97
C ARG A 19 -11.93 3.28 4.25
N ASP A 20 -11.86 2.44 3.23
CA ASP A 20 -11.49 1.03 3.38
C ASP A 20 -10.05 0.87 3.87
N LEU A 21 -9.12 1.65 3.30
CA LEU A 21 -7.74 1.69 3.78
C LEU A 21 -7.68 2.18 5.24
N ALA A 22 -8.37 3.25 5.58
CA ALA A 22 -8.37 3.76 6.93
C ALA A 22 -8.95 2.77 7.94
N LEU A 23 -10.02 2.05 7.56
CA LEU A 23 -10.60 0.99 8.38
C LEU A 23 -9.59 -0.15 8.60
N CYS A 24 -8.95 -0.64 7.53
CA CYS A 24 -7.89 -1.64 7.62
C CYS A 24 -6.77 -1.20 8.58
N LEU A 25 -6.28 0.03 8.40
CA LEU A 25 -5.24 0.59 9.25
C LEU A 25 -5.70 0.73 10.71
N SER A 26 -6.94 1.14 10.97
CA SER A 26 -7.46 1.25 12.35
C SER A 26 -7.42 -0.07 13.14
N VAL A 27 -7.52 -1.20 12.44
CA VAL A 27 -7.50 -2.54 13.02
C VAL A 27 -6.07 -3.06 13.14
N HIS A 28 -5.27 -2.90 12.10
CA HIS A 28 -3.97 -3.57 11.94
C HIS A 28 -2.77 -2.72 12.36
N ARG A 29 -2.92 -1.40 12.47
CA ARG A 29 -1.83 -0.48 12.78
C ARG A 29 -1.10 -0.87 14.06
N ASP A 30 0.23 -0.91 13.98
CA ASP A 30 1.15 -1.35 15.04
C ASP A 30 1.01 -2.83 15.48
N ARG A 31 0.28 -3.67 14.73
CA ARG A 31 0.01 -5.08 15.11
C ARG A 31 0.44 -6.09 14.06
N SER A 32 -0.01 -5.95 12.83
CA SER A 32 0.25 -6.98 11.81
C SER A 32 0.15 -6.42 10.40
N PRO A 33 0.89 -6.99 9.43
CA PRO A 33 0.59 -6.74 8.02
C PRO A 33 -0.79 -7.27 7.66
N ALA A 34 -1.38 -6.67 6.65
CA ALA A 34 -2.70 -7.01 6.16
C ALA A 34 -2.81 -6.76 4.65
N LEU A 35 -3.46 -7.67 3.94
CA LEU A 35 -3.85 -7.51 2.55
C LEU A 35 -5.31 -7.08 2.49
N VAL A 36 -5.61 -6.00 1.77
CA VAL A 36 -6.96 -5.47 1.59
C VAL A 36 -7.26 -5.28 0.10
N TRP A 37 -8.54 -5.47 -0.25
CA TRP A 37 -9.10 -5.21 -1.59
C TRP A 37 -10.07 -4.03 -1.46
N PRO A 38 -9.57 -2.79 -1.43
CA PRO A 38 -10.40 -1.62 -1.19
C PRO A 38 -11.30 -1.33 -2.40
N ASP A 39 -12.55 -0.98 -2.12
CA ASP A 39 -13.47 -0.53 -3.16
C ASP A 39 -12.98 0.79 -3.77
N GLY A 40 -13.20 0.99 -5.07
CA GLY A 40 -12.80 2.22 -5.76
C GLY A 40 -11.32 2.33 -6.12
N ILE A 41 -10.55 1.25 -5.98
CA ILE A 41 -9.15 1.18 -6.41
C ILE A 41 -8.93 1.50 -7.89
N ASP A 42 -9.91 1.25 -8.75
CA ASP A 42 -9.85 1.61 -10.16
C ASP A 42 -9.64 3.12 -10.37
N ALA A 43 -10.22 3.96 -9.49
CA ALA A 43 -10.02 5.42 -9.54
C ALA A 43 -8.56 5.80 -9.19
N VAL A 44 -7.93 5.07 -8.29
CA VAL A 44 -6.52 5.25 -7.92
C VAL A 44 -5.59 4.75 -9.03
N VAL A 45 -5.90 3.58 -9.59
CA VAL A 45 -5.10 2.99 -10.68
C VAL A 45 -5.17 3.83 -11.94
N ALA A 46 -6.36 4.31 -12.32
CA ALA A 46 -6.54 5.20 -13.47
C ALA A 46 -5.80 6.54 -13.30
N GLY A 47 -5.67 7.00 -12.06
CA GLY A 47 -4.95 8.24 -11.73
C GLY A 47 -3.45 8.07 -11.52
N ALA A 48 -2.90 6.86 -11.48
CA ALA A 48 -1.53 6.60 -11.01
C ALA A 48 -0.41 7.22 -11.86
N ASP A 49 -0.68 7.54 -13.13
CA ASP A 49 0.26 8.26 -14.00
C ASP A 49 0.33 9.76 -13.67
N ALA A 50 -0.67 10.29 -12.95
CA ALA A 50 -0.62 11.59 -12.30
C ALA A 50 -0.29 11.39 -10.82
N GLU A 51 0.51 12.27 -10.21
CA GLU A 51 0.50 12.32 -8.74
C GLU A 51 -0.98 12.49 -8.32
N LEU A 52 -1.45 11.67 -7.38
CA LEU A 52 -2.79 11.74 -6.82
C LEU A 52 -2.73 12.53 -5.50
N PRO A 53 -2.55 13.86 -5.51
CA PRO A 53 -2.45 14.66 -4.29
C PRO A 53 -3.73 14.57 -3.43
N GLY A 54 -4.87 14.24 -4.06
CA GLY A 54 -6.13 13.97 -3.36
C GLY A 54 -6.05 12.74 -2.44
N LEU A 55 -5.32 11.69 -2.85
CA LEU A 55 -5.24 10.44 -2.07
C LEU A 55 -4.49 10.62 -0.76
N THR A 56 -3.28 11.17 -0.81
CA THR A 56 -2.47 11.40 0.39
C THR A 56 -3.13 12.39 1.34
N THR A 57 -3.71 13.47 0.80
CA THR A 57 -4.44 14.47 1.59
C THR A 57 -5.66 13.88 2.28
N ALA A 58 -6.51 13.15 1.54
CA ALA A 58 -7.72 12.56 2.09
C ALA A 58 -7.42 11.48 3.14
N LEU A 59 -6.47 10.59 2.85
CA LEU A 59 -6.05 9.56 3.79
C LEU A 59 -5.41 10.16 5.05
N GLY A 60 -4.55 11.17 4.89
CA GLY A 60 -3.91 11.85 6.01
C GLY A 60 -4.92 12.59 6.90
N ALA A 61 -5.91 13.25 6.31
CA ALA A 61 -6.99 13.91 7.04
C ALA A 61 -7.81 12.91 7.87
N LEU A 62 -8.12 11.74 7.32
CA LEU A 62 -8.92 10.72 8.00
C LEU A 62 -8.11 10.03 9.13
N LEU A 63 -6.82 9.80 8.92
CA LEU A 63 -5.93 9.16 9.89
C LEU A 63 -5.32 10.14 10.92
N GLY A 64 -5.48 11.45 10.73
CA GLY A 64 -4.78 12.47 11.52
C GLY A 64 -3.26 12.32 11.45
N SER A 65 -2.72 11.92 10.30
CA SER A 65 -1.30 11.61 10.09
C SER A 65 -0.83 12.23 8.77
N GLU A 66 0.46 12.54 8.66
CA GLU A 66 1.03 12.95 7.37
C GLU A 66 1.18 11.71 6.48
N VAL A 67 0.77 11.82 5.21
CA VAL A 67 0.92 10.72 4.24
C VAL A 67 1.72 11.24 3.05
N THR A 68 2.81 10.55 2.76
CA THR A 68 3.66 10.81 1.58
C THR A 68 3.51 9.69 0.57
N SER A 69 3.73 9.99 -0.70
CA SER A 69 3.60 9.04 -1.81
C SER A 69 4.92 8.94 -2.58
N SER A 70 5.34 7.73 -2.93
CA SER A 70 6.45 7.49 -3.86
C SER A 70 6.17 6.30 -4.76
N SER A 71 6.86 6.20 -5.90
CA SER A 71 6.66 5.12 -6.86
C SER A 71 7.88 4.20 -6.92
N VAL A 72 7.64 2.90 -7.04
CA VAL A 72 8.66 1.86 -7.21
C VAL A 72 8.38 1.08 -8.48
N ALA A 73 9.35 1.05 -9.39
CA ALA A 73 9.29 0.24 -10.60
C ALA A 73 10.18 -1.00 -10.45
N LEU A 74 9.63 -2.18 -10.76
CA LEU A 74 10.34 -3.45 -10.77
C LEU A 74 10.32 -4.04 -12.19
N PRO A 75 11.49 -4.31 -12.80
CA PRO A 75 11.55 -4.98 -14.09
C PRO A 75 11.17 -6.46 -13.95
N VAL A 76 10.95 -7.15 -15.08
CA VAL A 76 10.75 -8.61 -15.10
C VAL A 76 11.95 -9.32 -14.48
N GLY A 77 11.70 -10.26 -13.58
CA GLY A 77 12.73 -10.94 -12.78
C GLY A 77 13.39 -10.05 -11.72
N GLY A 78 12.96 -8.78 -11.61
CA GLY A 78 13.44 -7.83 -10.62
C GLY A 78 13.08 -8.26 -9.20
N ARG A 79 13.91 -7.81 -8.26
CA ARG A 79 13.73 -8.02 -6.82
C ARG A 79 14.13 -6.75 -6.09
N SER A 80 13.30 -6.33 -5.14
CA SER A 80 13.67 -5.26 -4.21
C SER A 80 14.71 -5.78 -3.23
N GLU A 81 15.52 -4.86 -2.70
CA GLU A 81 16.30 -5.17 -1.51
C GLU A 81 15.39 -5.54 -0.33
N ARG A 82 16.02 -6.08 0.71
CA ARG A 82 15.36 -6.35 1.99
C ARG A 82 15.19 -5.03 2.73
N ASN A 83 13.98 -4.48 2.69
CA ASN A 83 13.67 -3.14 3.21
C ASN A 83 13.02 -3.23 4.58
N THR A 84 13.56 -2.51 5.57
CA THR A 84 12.91 -2.34 6.86
C THR A 84 11.96 -1.14 6.80
N ALA A 85 10.69 -1.35 7.10
CA ALA A 85 9.69 -0.29 7.19
C ALA A 85 10.01 0.62 8.39
N GLY A 86 10.59 1.79 8.11
CA GLY A 86 10.86 2.82 9.13
C GLY A 86 9.59 3.50 9.65
N THR A 87 8.52 3.45 8.87
CA THR A 87 7.17 3.88 9.23
C THR A 87 6.13 2.92 8.68
N ASP A 88 4.85 3.15 8.98
CA ASP A 88 3.72 2.41 8.41
C ASP A 88 3.65 2.64 6.89
N LEU A 89 3.66 1.57 6.10
CA LEU A 89 3.61 1.62 4.64
C LEU A 89 2.35 0.96 4.11
N VAL A 90 1.80 1.48 3.01
CA VAL A 90 0.86 0.77 2.15
C VAL A 90 1.50 0.61 0.78
N LEU A 91 1.57 -0.62 0.28
CA LEU A 91 2.10 -0.98 -1.03
C LEU A 91 0.94 -1.31 -1.97
N LEU A 92 0.83 -0.60 -3.08
CA LEU A 92 -0.29 -0.69 -4.02
C LEU A 92 0.24 -0.91 -5.43
N PRO A 93 0.15 -2.12 -6.01
CA PRO A 93 0.45 -2.29 -7.42
C PRO A 93 -0.55 -1.50 -8.26
N VAL A 94 -0.05 -0.55 -9.04
CA VAL A 94 -0.84 0.22 -10.00
C VAL A 94 -0.68 -0.34 -11.42
N LYS A 95 0.37 -1.15 -11.64
CA LYS A 95 0.60 -1.87 -12.90
C LYS A 95 1.30 -3.19 -12.63
N GLY A 96 0.89 -4.25 -13.32
CA GLY A 96 1.55 -5.56 -13.24
C GLY A 96 1.25 -6.32 -11.95
N SER A 97 2.20 -7.17 -11.53
CA SER A 97 2.10 -7.94 -10.29
C SER A 97 3.49 -8.33 -9.79
N CYS A 98 3.63 -8.53 -8.49
CA CYS A 98 4.86 -9.04 -7.87
C CYS A 98 4.55 -9.98 -6.71
N GLY A 99 5.49 -10.87 -6.38
CA GLY A 99 5.55 -11.52 -5.08
C GLY A 99 5.84 -10.50 -3.97
N GLY A 100 5.37 -10.79 -2.77
CA GLY A 100 5.61 -10.00 -1.57
C GLY A 100 5.85 -10.93 -0.39
N ARG A 101 6.89 -10.62 0.39
CA ARG A 101 7.22 -11.32 1.62
C ARG A 101 7.38 -10.29 2.73
N VAL A 102 6.70 -10.49 3.85
CA VAL A 102 6.73 -9.59 5.02
C VAL A 102 7.00 -10.41 6.29
N GLU A 103 7.96 -9.98 7.08
CA GLU A 103 8.36 -10.64 8.32
C GLU A 103 8.78 -9.62 9.39
N PRO A 104 8.64 -9.90 10.69
CA PRO A 104 9.10 -8.97 11.73
C PRO A 104 10.63 -8.82 11.70
N VAL A 105 11.16 -7.64 12.02
CA VAL A 105 12.63 -7.43 12.15
C VAL A 105 13.23 -8.32 13.24
N SER A 106 12.53 -8.44 14.37
CA SER A 106 12.90 -9.28 15.52
C SER A 106 11.71 -10.16 15.91
N PRO A 107 11.82 -11.50 15.85
CA PRO A 107 10.79 -12.39 16.34
C PRO A 107 10.50 -12.12 17.83
N GLY A 108 9.24 -11.92 18.20
CA GLY A 108 8.82 -11.75 19.60
C GLY A 108 9.05 -10.36 20.22
N GLN A 109 9.48 -9.35 19.45
CA GLN A 109 9.62 -7.97 19.95
C GLN A 109 8.44 -7.09 19.46
N GLY A 110 7.55 -6.74 20.39
CA GLY A 110 6.46 -5.77 20.19
C GLY A 110 5.06 -6.36 20.39
N ARG A 111 4.02 -5.54 20.19
CA ARG A 111 2.61 -5.96 20.13
C ARG A 111 2.28 -6.77 18.87
N ALA A 112 3.28 -7.10 18.06
CA ALA A 112 3.10 -7.71 16.77
C ALA A 112 2.68 -9.18 16.89
N VAL A 113 1.55 -9.54 16.26
CA VAL A 113 0.93 -10.87 16.36
C VAL A 113 1.51 -11.84 15.33
N LEU A 114 2.25 -11.34 14.34
CA LEU A 114 2.77 -12.17 13.26
C LEU A 114 4.02 -12.94 13.71
N GLU A 115 3.84 -14.20 14.10
CA GLU A 115 4.93 -15.12 14.44
C GLU A 115 5.60 -15.73 13.19
N HIS A 116 4.93 -15.65 12.05
CA HIS A 116 5.32 -16.31 10.80
C HIS A 116 5.47 -15.33 9.65
N VAL A 117 6.25 -15.70 8.66
CA VAL A 117 6.45 -14.93 7.42
C VAL A 117 5.13 -14.91 6.63
N LEU A 118 4.69 -13.72 6.20
CA LEU A 118 3.60 -13.57 5.25
C LEU A 118 4.17 -13.56 3.83
N GLU A 119 3.89 -14.60 3.05
CA GLU A 119 4.24 -14.70 1.63
C GLU A 119 2.96 -14.65 0.78
N LEU A 120 2.93 -13.76 -0.21
CA LEU A 120 1.77 -13.53 -1.04
C LEU A 120 2.17 -13.01 -2.43
N ARG A 121 1.19 -12.88 -3.32
CA ARG A 121 1.36 -12.23 -4.62
C ARG A 121 0.45 -11.02 -4.69
N LEU A 122 1.05 -9.84 -4.84
CA LEU A 122 0.38 -8.56 -5.00
C LEU A 122 0.01 -8.31 -6.46
N ARG A 123 -1.23 -7.90 -6.69
CA ARG A 123 -1.80 -7.58 -8.00
C ARG A 123 -2.42 -6.18 -8.00
N VAL A 124 -2.64 -5.65 -9.19
CA VAL A 124 -3.50 -4.47 -9.34
C VAL A 124 -4.87 -4.75 -8.73
N GLY A 125 -5.35 -3.82 -7.91
CA GLY A 125 -6.59 -3.99 -7.13
C GLY A 125 -6.35 -4.43 -5.68
N GLU A 126 -5.11 -4.67 -5.28
CA GLU A 126 -4.74 -5.03 -3.91
C GLU A 126 -3.91 -3.92 -3.25
N ALA A 127 -4.04 -3.80 -1.93
CA ALA A 127 -3.16 -2.98 -1.12
C ALA A 127 -2.63 -3.81 0.05
N LEU A 128 -1.31 -3.80 0.23
CA LEU A 128 -0.64 -4.45 1.36
C LEU A 128 -0.19 -3.40 2.36
N TYR A 129 -0.74 -3.47 3.56
CA TYR A 129 -0.24 -2.74 4.72
C TYR A 129 0.98 -3.47 5.31
N VAL A 130 2.08 -2.73 5.49
CA VAL A 130 3.31 -3.18 6.15
C VAL A 130 3.55 -2.27 7.35
N PRO A 131 3.43 -2.79 8.59
CA PRO A 131 3.66 -1.98 9.78
C PRO A 131 5.12 -1.56 9.91
N ARG A 132 5.34 -0.45 10.61
CA ARG A 132 6.67 -0.09 11.12
C ARG A 132 7.33 -1.29 11.83
N GLY A 133 8.63 -1.47 11.60
CA GLY A 133 9.41 -2.52 12.26
C GLY A 133 9.25 -3.91 11.63
N PHE A 134 8.55 -4.01 10.49
CA PHE A 134 8.59 -5.17 9.63
C PHE A 134 9.61 -4.99 8.51
N VAL A 135 10.12 -6.12 8.04
CA VAL A 135 10.94 -6.21 6.85
C VAL A 135 10.08 -6.73 5.72
N TYR A 136 10.22 -6.12 4.54
CA TYR A 136 9.56 -6.61 3.34
C TYR A 136 10.54 -6.77 2.17
N THR A 137 10.21 -7.72 1.29
CA THR A 137 10.84 -7.90 -0.03
C THR A 137 9.77 -8.08 -1.09
N LEU A 138 10.01 -7.50 -2.27
CA LEU A 138 9.20 -7.68 -3.47
C LEU A 138 10.01 -8.44 -4.52
N ASP A 139 9.45 -9.48 -5.11
CA ASP A 139 10.13 -10.37 -6.05
C ASP A 139 9.13 -11.03 -7.02
N PHE A 140 9.53 -12.14 -7.65
CA PHE A 140 8.69 -12.93 -8.59
C PHE A 140 7.91 -12.09 -9.61
N VAL A 141 8.58 -11.08 -10.17
CA VAL A 141 7.99 -10.15 -11.13
C VAL A 141 7.95 -10.78 -12.53
N HIS A 142 6.79 -11.25 -12.95
CA HIS A 142 6.61 -11.89 -14.27
C HIS A 142 6.29 -10.90 -15.40
N THR A 143 5.80 -9.71 -15.05
CA THR A 143 5.56 -8.57 -15.94
C THR A 143 6.05 -7.30 -15.26
N PRO A 144 6.52 -6.27 -15.98
CA PRO A 144 6.97 -5.03 -15.33
C PRO A 144 5.91 -4.52 -14.35
N CYS A 145 6.32 -4.30 -13.11
CA CYS A 145 5.44 -3.96 -12.01
C CYS A 145 5.74 -2.55 -11.52
N THR A 146 4.71 -1.73 -11.34
CA THR A 146 4.83 -0.41 -10.71
C THR A 146 3.95 -0.41 -9.49
N LEU A 147 4.52 -0.03 -8.34
CA LEU A 147 3.82 0.11 -7.09
C LEU A 147 3.82 1.58 -6.65
N GLN A 148 2.67 2.06 -6.20
CA GLN A 148 2.59 3.23 -5.35
C GLN A 148 2.88 2.80 -3.91
N VAL A 149 3.78 3.52 -3.25
CA VAL A 149 4.10 3.36 -1.84
C VAL A 149 3.59 4.58 -1.09
N LEU A 150 2.65 4.36 -0.18
CA LEU A 150 2.17 5.38 0.75
C LEU A 150 2.89 5.19 2.08
N ALA A 151 3.61 6.20 2.54
CA ALA A 151 4.26 6.19 3.84
C ALA A 151 3.51 7.12 4.79
N LEU A 152 3.04 6.57 5.92
CA LEU A 152 2.27 7.26 6.94
C LEU A 152 3.24 7.68 8.04
N HIS A 153 3.44 8.97 8.24
CA HIS A 153 4.30 9.50 9.30
C HIS A 153 3.47 9.86 10.53
N PRO A 154 3.95 9.58 11.74
CA PRO A 154 3.30 10.10 12.94
C PRO A 154 3.27 11.62 12.84
N SER A 155 2.15 12.24 13.21
CA SER A 155 2.04 13.70 13.29
C SER A 155 3.19 14.23 14.16
N SER A 156 4.05 15.07 13.61
CA SER A 156 5.00 15.86 14.39
C SER A 156 4.19 16.92 15.14
N TRP A 157 4.06 16.75 16.45
CA TRP A 157 3.50 17.76 17.35
C TRP A 157 4.59 18.75 17.75
#